data_AF-A0A8X6FY70-F1
#
_entry.id   AF-A0A8X6FY70-F1
#
_cell.length_a   1.000
_cell.length_b   1.000
_cell.length_c   1.000
_cell.angle_alpha   90.00
_cell.angle_beta   90.00
_cell.angle_gamma   90.00
#
_symmetry.space_group_name_H-M   'P 1'
#
loop_
_entity.id
_entity.type
_entity.pdbx_description
1 polymer ?
#
loop_
_entity_poly.entity_id
_entity_poly.type
_entity_poly.pdbx_seq_one_letter_code
_entity_poly.pdbx_strand_id
1 'polypeptide(L)'
;MDHFDQIMPLNSSATEVAGFITALNEEFYIHLTVQDKIKPRKIHLRGCEKLLEVLKPVLQTLEKHLYQTNTIKDMLCEIQNALEQQIRSSGHNLFVDRFAEYNVIFEQLQECGWDNVHFISPDFHELHLKAIDESSREHILKVWIPDKFPSEGPKFECDLPQEFQYRWLPDDSLHNMFFVFQETLNMFAEFWNNMDELDKNTWILEPETTSRKDCKRRIALAPGVSLLLVVNPVMPTAIPTCHYLGPERIVEPVRAKFNKNIHKWNEFDSLLANLQLVLEIEFPSPATTEKEEFCLECGICYSYLLGEAIPEMTCDSPDCNQSFHHACIYEYIRMLPDVRSSFNKLFGHCPYCNK
;
A
#
# COMPACT_ATOMS: atom_id res chain seq x y z
N MET A 1 55.08 18.12 9.59
CA MET A 1 54.41 17.15 8.70
C MET A 1 53.05 16.90 9.34
N ASP A 2 52.18 17.93 9.40
CA ASP A 2 51.09 17.95 10.40
C ASP A 2 49.74 18.38 9.77
N HIS A 3 49.52 18.05 8.49
CA HIS A 3 48.24 18.34 7.81
C HIS A 3 47.83 17.30 6.76
N PHE A 4 48.70 16.33 6.46
CA PHE A 4 48.50 15.33 5.40
C PHE A 4 49.05 13.98 5.86
N ASP A 5 48.67 13.56 7.06
CA ASP A 5 49.28 12.41 7.76
C ASP A 5 48.95 11.07 7.09
N GLN A 6 47.94 11.06 6.22
CA GLN A 6 47.54 9.92 5.40
C GLN A 6 48.14 9.95 3.97
N ILE A 7 49.08 10.87 3.67
CA ILE A 7 49.75 10.96 2.38
C ILE A 7 51.20 10.50 2.50
N MET A 8 51.57 9.51 1.70
CA MET A 8 52.89 8.90 1.72
C MET A 8 53.71 9.24 0.46
N PRO A 9 55.00 9.61 0.61
CA PRO A 9 55.90 9.71 -0.53
C PRO A 9 56.21 8.32 -1.11
N LEU A 10 56.10 8.19 -2.43
CA LEU A 10 56.32 6.94 -3.16
C LEU A 10 57.75 6.84 -3.73
N ASN A 11 58.53 7.91 -3.66
CA ASN A 11 59.92 7.94 -4.09
C ASN A 11 60.83 8.73 -3.13
N SER A 12 62.14 8.47 -3.20
CA SER A 12 63.15 9.11 -2.35
C SER A 12 63.32 10.61 -2.60
N SER A 13 62.87 11.11 -3.75
CA SER A 13 62.86 12.53 -4.09
C SER A 13 61.61 13.27 -3.58
N ALA A 14 60.65 12.56 -2.98
CA ALA A 14 59.35 13.09 -2.58
C ALA A 14 58.65 13.89 -3.70
N THR A 15 58.81 13.47 -4.95
CA THR A 15 58.17 14.08 -6.14
C THR A 15 56.93 13.31 -6.59
N GLU A 16 56.62 12.21 -5.92
CA GLU A 16 55.44 11.40 -6.15
C GLU A 16 54.87 11.02 -4.79
N VAL A 17 53.58 11.29 -4.59
CA VAL A 17 52.87 11.05 -3.33
C VAL A 17 51.51 10.42 -3.60
N ALA A 18 51.07 9.52 -2.73
CA ALA A 18 49.71 8.98 -2.79
C ALA A 18 49.16 8.75 -1.38
N GLY A 19 47.84 8.73 -1.26
CA GLY A 19 47.17 8.55 0.01
C GLY A 19 45.79 9.19 0.02
N PHE A 20 45.31 9.54 1.21
CA PHE A 20 44.00 10.14 1.37
C PHE A 20 44.10 11.60 1.79
N ILE A 21 43.24 12.43 1.21
CA ILE A 21 43.05 13.83 1.60
C ILE A 21 41.62 13.98 2.14
N THR A 22 41.47 14.68 3.25
CA THR A 22 40.17 14.89 3.90
C THR A 22 39.68 16.30 3.59
N ALA A 23 38.46 16.44 3.09
CA ALA A 23 37.79 17.71 2.86
C ALA A 23 36.36 17.63 3.44
N LEU A 24 36.04 18.51 4.41
CA LEU A 24 34.71 18.59 5.07
C LEU A 24 34.17 17.23 5.54
N ASN A 25 34.99 16.45 6.24
CA ASN A 25 34.69 15.10 6.75
C ASN A 25 34.51 13.99 5.69
N GLU A 26 34.86 14.25 4.43
CA GLU A 26 34.95 13.20 3.41
C GLU A 26 36.40 12.93 3.03
N GLU A 27 36.74 11.65 2.82
CA GLU A 27 38.07 11.21 2.40
C GLU A 27 38.12 10.90 0.90
N PHE A 28 39.16 11.39 0.24
CA PHE A 28 39.39 11.19 -1.19
C PHE A 28 40.77 10.57 -1.41
N TYR A 29 40.81 9.47 -2.16
CA TYR A 29 42.09 8.89 -2.59
C TYR A 29 42.70 9.76 -3.68
N ILE A 30 43.97 10.13 -3.51
CA ILE A 30 44.75 10.92 -4.47
C ILE A 30 46.12 10.29 -4.73
N HIS A 31 46.60 10.49 -5.95
CA HIS A 31 47.96 10.18 -6.39
C HIS A 31 48.46 11.33 -7.24
N LEU A 32 49.46 12.04 -6.73
CA LEU A 32 50.04 13.22 -7.33
C LEU A 32 51.48 12.95 -7.75
N THR A 33 51.78 13.16 -9.02
CA THR A 33 53.13 13.01 -9.58
C THR A 33 53.62 14.34 -10.13
N VAL A 34 54.82 14.75 -9.70
CA VAL A 34 55.49 15.98 -10.13
C VAL A 34 56.80 15.64 -10.82
N GLN A 35 56.96 16.09 -12.07
CA GLN A 35 58.15 15.84 -12.88
C GLN A 35 58.90 17.15 -13.15
N ASP A 36 59.74 17.55 -12.19
CA ASP A 36 60.52 18.81 -12.25
C ASP A 36 61.70 18.76 -13.23
N LYS A 37 62.11 17.57 -13.66
CA LYS A 37 63.23 17.38 -14.60
C LYS A 37 62.86 17.65 -16.06
N ILE A 38 61.57 17.85 -16.36
CA ILE A 38 61.05 18.14 -17.70
C ILE A 38 60.72 19.64 -17.75
N LYS A 39 61.10 20.34 -18.84
CA LYS A 39 60.67 21.71 -19.12
C LYS A 39 59.69 21.71 -20.31
N PRO A 40 58.44 22.18 -20.15
CA PRO A 40 57.82 22.65 -18.91
C PRO A 40 57.58 21.51 -17.90
N ARG A 41 57.55 21.86 -16.60
CA ARG A 41 57.21 20.94 -15.51
C ARG A 41 55.92 20.21 -15.84
N LYS A 42 55.82 18.91 -15.56
CA LYS A 42 54.57 18.14 -15.72
C LYS A 42 54.02 17.72 -14.37
N ILE A 43 52.72 17.95 -14.16
CA ILE A 43 51.99 17.56 -12.96
C ILE A 43 50.86 16.64 -13.39
N HIS A 44 50.74 15.48 -12.75
CA HIS A 44 49.64 14.54 -12.98
C HIS A 44 48.90 14.30 -11.67
N LEU A 45 47.61 14.63 -11.66
CA LEU A 45 46.68 14.33 -10.58
C LEU A 45 45.82 13.13 -10.99
N ARG A 46 45.84 12.07 -10.18
CA ARG A 46 44.96 10.90 -10.27
C ARG A 46 44.27 10.70 -8.94
N GLY A 47 43.18 9.94 -8.92
CA GLY A 47 42.47 9.64 -7.68
C GLY A 47 41.24 8.79 -7.92
N CYS A 48 40.39 8.70 -6.89
CA CYS A 48 39.09 8.04 -7.01
C CYS A 48 38.14 8.83 -7.94
N GLU A 49 37.13 8.15 -8.46
CA GLU A 49 36.11 8.74 -9.34
C GLU A 49 35.44 9.97 -8.69
N LYS A 50 35.07 9.84 -7.41
CA LYS A 50 34.48 10.91 -6.59
C LYS A 50 35.32 12.20 -6.58
N LEU A 51 36.66 12.08 -6.49
CA LEU A 51 37.56 13.24 -6.54
C LEU A 51 37.47 13.95 -7.90
N LEU A 52 37.52 13.17 -8.97
CA LEU A 52 37.52 13.70 -10.33
C LEU A 52 36.19 14.36 -10.68
N GLU A 53 35.07 13.80 -10.21
CA GLU A 53 33.74 14.40 -10.38
C GLU A 53 33.61 15.75 -9.68
N VAL A 54 34.02 15.84 -8.41
CA VAL A 54 33.96 17.09 -7.62
C VAL A 54 34.85 18.18 -8.22
N LEU A 55 36.04 17.82 -8.71
CA LEU A 55 36.99 18.78 -9.27
C LEU A 55 36.75 19.10 -10.75
N LYS A 56 35.93 18.32 -11.48
CA LYS A 56 35.65 18.49 -12.91
C LYS A 56 35.33 19.95 -13.31
N PRO A 57 34.51 20.72 -12.56
CA PRO A 57 34.17 22.09 -12.93
C PRO A 57 35.36 23.07 -12.85
N VAL A 58 36.32 22.79 -11.96
CA VAL A 58 37.46 23.69 -11.66
C VAL A 58 38.81 23.14 -12.12
N LEU A 59 38.85 21.95 -12.71
CA LEU A 59 40.06 21.21 -13.05
C LEU A 59 41.06 22.06 -13.86
N GLN A 60 40.58 22.79 -14.87
CA GLN A 60 41.44 23.62 -15.73
C GLN A 60 42.08 24.81 -14.98
N THR A 61 41.37 25.39 -14.02
CA THR A 61 41.88 26.49 -13.19
C THR A 61 42.83 25.95 -12.13
N LEU A 62 42.47 24.83 -11.50
CA LEU A 62 43.30 24.13 -10.53
C LEU A 62 44.63 23.70 -11.15
N GLU A 63 44.64 23.11 -12.34
CA GLU A 63 45.87 22.74 -13.05
C GLU A 63 46.80 23.95 -13.24
N LYS A 64 46.28 25.11 -13.66
CA LYS A 64 47.08 26.34 -13.80
C LYS A 64 47.70 26.79 -12.48
N HIS A 65 46.96 26.69 -11.37
CA HIS A 65 47.46 27.04 -10.04
C HIS A 65 48.56 26.07 -9.61
N LEU A 66 48.34 24.77 -9.77
CA LEU A 66 49.32 23.73 -9.45
C LEU A 66 50.64 23.94 -10.21
N TYR A 67 50.61 24.38 -11.47
CA TYR A 67 51.83 24.70 -12.22
C TYR A 67 52.65 25.86 -11.65
N GLN A 68 52.00 26.79 -10.93
CA GLN A 68 52.63 27.96 -10.29
C GLN A 68 53.09 27.68 -8.86
N THR A 69 52.64 26.58 -8.25
CA THR A 69 52.94 26.20 -6.87
C THR A 69 54.29 25.51 -6.74
N ASN A 70 55.14 25.91 -5.80
CA ASN A 70 56.53 25.40 -5.73
C ASN A 70 56.66 24.05 -5.02
N THR A 71 55.87 23.77 -3.98
CA THR A 71 56.01 22.55 -3.18
C THR A 71 54.81 21.62 -3.32
N ILE A 72 55.03 20.30 -3.15
CA ILE A 72 53.93 19.32 -3.13
C ILE A 72 52.95 19.59 -1.99
N LYS A 73 53.44 20.04 -0.84
CA LYS A 73 52.56 20.36 0.30
C LYS A 73 51.57 21.46 -0.07
N ASP A 74 52.04 22.52 -0.72
CA ASP A 74 51.17 23.62 -1.15
C ASP A 74 50.21 23.18 -2.26
N MET A 75 50.63 22.28 -3.16
CA MET A 75 49.75 21.68 -4.16
C MET A 75 48.62 20.86 -3.53
N LEU A 76 48.93 20.10 -2.48
CA LEU A 76 47.94 19.35 -1.72
C LEU A 76 46.95 20.28 -1.01
N CYS A 77 47.42 21.41 -0.45
CA CYS A 77 46.54 22.44 0.11
C CYS A 77 45.61 23.06 -0.96
N GLU A 78 46.10 23.36 -2.16
CA GLU A 78 45.28 23.88 -3.26
C GLU A 78 44.20 22.88 -3.69
N ILE A 79 44.54 21.58 -3.78
CA ILE A 79 43.58 20.52 -4.07
C ILE A 79 42.53 20.41 -2.96
N GLN A 80 42.96 20.42 -1.69
CA GLN A 80 42.05 20.39 -0.53
C GLN A 80 41.08 21.57 -0.55
N ASN A 81 41.59 22.79 -0.72
CA ASN A 81 40.79 24.00 -0.79
C ASN A 81 39.79 23.97 -1.95
N ALA A 82 40.21 23.49 -3.13
CA ALA A 82 39.32 23.34 -4.28
C ALA A 82 38.21 22.32 -3.99
N LEU A 83 38.53 21.18 -3.37
CA LEU A 83 37.54 20.20 -2.93
C LEU A 83 36.54 20.82 -1.94
N GLU A 84 37.03 21.48 -0.89
CA GLU A 84 36.17 22.10 0.11
C GLU A 84 35.26 23.18 -0.47
N GLN A 85 35.76 24.00 -1.40
CA GLN A 85 34.96 25.00 -2.08
C GLN A 85 33.88 24.38 -2.97
N GLN A 86 34.23 23.35 -3.76
CA GLN A 86 33.26 22.66 -4.62
C GLN A 86 32.19 21.93 -3.81
N ILE A 87 32.58 21.28 -2.70
CA ILE A 87 31.63 20.61 -1.80
C ILE A 87 30.69 21.64 -1.16
N ARG A 88 31.20 22.80 -0.70
CA ARG A 88 30.37 23.88 -0.16
C ARG A 88 29.41 24.47 -1.20
N SER A 89 29.87 24.70 -2.43
CA SER A 89 29.01 25.25 -3.49
C SER A 89 27.96 24.25 -3.98
N SER A 90 28.28 22.95 -4.02
CA SER A 90 27.34 21.91 -4.43
C SER A 90 26.32 21.58 -3.33
N GLY A 91 26.76 21.53 -2.07
CA GLY A 91 25.88 21.30 -0.92
C GLY A 91 24.87 22.43 -0.70
N HIS A 92 25.26 23.69 -0.92
CA HIS A 92 24.35 24.84 -0.76
C HIS A 92 23.26 24.90 -1.85
N ASN A 93 23.56 24.47 -3.09
CA ASN A 93 22.55 24.43 -4.16
C ASN A 93 21.57 23.25 -3.98
N LEU A 94 22.05 22.05 -3.67
CA LEU A 94 21.22 20.88 -3.38
C LEU A 94 20.35 21.03 -2.12
N PHE A 95 20.85 21.77 -1.11
CA PHE A 95 20.09 22.05 0.10
C PHE A 95 19.04 23.14 -0.12
N VAL A 96 19.36 24.18 -0.91
CA VAL A 96 18.40 25.25 -1.25
C VAL A 96 17.26 24.74 -2.15
N ASP A 97 17.56 23.88 -3.14
CA ASP A 97 16.52 23.25 -3.99
C ASP A 97 15.60 22.37 -3.15
N ARG A 98 16.16 21.46 -2.32
CA ARG A 98 15.35 20.62 -1.44
C ARG A 98 14.54 21.42 -0.42
N PHE A 99 15.10 22.49 0.14
CA PHE A 99 14.36 23.34 1.08
C PHE A 99 13.19 24.06 0.39
N ALA A 100 13.36 24.46 -0.88
CA ALA A 100 12.29 25.03 -1.68
C ALA A 100 11.21 23.98 -2.04
N GLU A 101 11.60 22.77 -2.42
CA GLU A 101 10.69 21.64 -2.68
C GLU A 101 9.86 21.27 -1.44
N TYR A 102 10.50 21.16 -0.27
CA TYR A 102 9.80 20.88 0.97
C TYR A 102 8.86 22.02 1.39
N ASN A 103 9.24 23.28 1.18
CA ASN A 103 8.37 24.42 1.50
C ASN A 103 7.03 24.33 0.77
N VAL A 104 7.01 23.90 -0.50
CA VAL A 104 5.76 23.71 -1.25
C VAL A 104 4.87 22.66 -0.59
N ILE A 105 5.44 21.53 -0.15
CA ILE A 105 4.67 20.48 0.56
C ILE A 105 4.14 21.02 1.89
N PHE A 106 4.99 21.72 2.67
CA PHE A 106 4.59 22.30 3.95
C PHE A 106 3.46 23.33 3.80
N GLU A 107 3.53 24.21 2.81
CA GLU A 107 2.49 25.20 2.50
C GLU A 107 1.17 24.50 2.15
N GLN A 108 1.20 23.50 1.27
CA GLN A 108 0.00 22.75 0.92
C GLN A 108 -0.58 21.92 2.09
N LEU A 109 0.26 21.36 2.96
CA LEU A 109 -0.20 20.68 4.18
C LEU A 109 -0.81 21.66 5.19
N GLN A 110 -0.27 22.87 5.29
CA GLN A 110 -0.86 23.93 6.10
C GLN A 110 -2.25 24.31 5.59
N GLU A 111 -2.45 24.35 4.27
CA GLU A 111 -3.77 24.56 3.66
C GLU A 111 -4.73 23.39 3.91
N CYS A 112 -4.26 22.15 3.91
CA CYS A 112 -5.05 20.98 4.34
C CYS A 112 -5.45 21.05 5.82
N GLY A 113 -4.64 21.72 6.64
CA GLY A 113 -4.78 21.78 8.10
C GLY A 113 -4.04 20.64 8.80
N TRP A 114 -3.17 20.97 9.75
CA TRP A 114 -2.31 20.01 10.46
C TRP A 114 -3.08 18.94 11.24
N ASP A 115 -4.30 19.25 11.69
CA ASP A 115 -5.16 18.28 12.39
C ASP A 115 -5.61 17.11 11.48
N ASN A 116 -5.59 17.33 10.17
CA ASN A 116 -5.90 16.31 9.16
C ASN A 116 -4.66 15.51 8.74
N VAL A 117 -3.45 15.86 9.19
CA VAL A 117 -2.23 15.14 8.84
C VAL A 117 -2.05 13.97 9.80
N HIS A 118 -2.20 12.73 9.30
CA HIS A 118 -2.08 11.53 10.11
C HIS A 118 -0.65 10.98 10.15
N PHE A 119 0.05 11.04 9.03
CA PHE A 119 1.39 10.50 8.88
C PHE A 119 2.16 11.25 7.79
N ILE A 120 3.48 11.37 7.99
CA ILE A 120 4.45 11.86 7.00
C ILE A 120 5.68 10.95 7.11
N SER A 121 6.15 10.41 6.00
CA SER A 121 7.40 9.64 5.96
C SER A 121 8.62 10.54 6.19
N PRO A 122 9.73 10.04 6.76
CA PRO A 122 10.91 10.85 7.04
C PRO A 122 11.56 11.50 5.81
N ASP A 123 11.33 10.94 4.63
CA ASP A 123 11.79 11.43 3.34
C ASP A 123 10.76 12.32 2.61
N PHE A 124 9.59 12.57 3.21
CA PHE A 124 8.48 13.37 2.67
C PHE A 124 7.88 12.86 1.36
N HIS A 125 8.15 11.60 0.98
CA HIS A 125 7.59 10.99 -0.22
C HIS A 125 6.22 10.35 0.01
N GLU A 126 5.81 10.11 1.25
CA GLU A 126 4.51 9.55 1.60
C GLU A 126 3.84 10.37 2.70
N LEU A 127 2.58 10.72 2.46
CA LEU A 127 1.74 11.53 3.35
C LEU A 127 0.38 10.86 3.49
N HIS A 128 -0.16 10.80 4.70
CA HIS A 128 -1.53 10.32 4.94
C HIS A 128 -2.38 11.45 5.49
N LEU A 129 -3.45 11.78 4.79
CA LEU A 129 -4.46 12.74 5.22
C LEU A 129 -5.67 12.00 5.78
N LYS A 130 -6.12 12.39 6.97
CA LYS A 130 -7.25 11.81 7.68
C LYS A 130 -8.44 12.75 7.63
N ALA A 131 -9.57 12.22 7.19
CA ALA A 131 -10.88 12.84 7.36
C ALA A 131 -11.71 12.04 8.38
N ILE A 132 -12.53 12.73 9.15
CA ILE A 132 -13.51 12.12 10.07
C ILE A 132 -14.89 12.50 9.56
N ASP A 133 -15.74 11.51 9.29
CA ASP A 133 -17.11 11.76 8.84
C ASP A 133 -18.08 12.05 10.00
N GLU A 134 -19.33 12.38 9.67
CA GLU A 134 -20.36 12.72 10.67
C GLU A 134 -20.68 11.59 11.66
N SER A 135 -20.39 10.34 11.29
CA SER A 135 -20.56 9.17 12.16
C SER A 135 -19.27 8.84 12.93
N SER A 136 -18.32 9.77 12.98
CA SER A 136 -17.02 9.63 13.66
C SER A 136 -16.16 8.50 13.10
N ARG A 137 -16.34 8.12 11.83
CA ARG A 137 -15.45 7.15 11.16
C ARG A 137 -14.24 7.87 10.60
N GLU A 138 -13.06 7.28 10.82
CA GLU A 138 -11.81 7.79 10.25
C GLU A 138 -11.58 7.20 8.85
N HIS A 139 -11.22 8.05 7.91
CA HIS A 139 -10.91 7.69 6.52
C HIS A 139 -9.54 8.27 6.15
N ILE A 140 -8.68 7.44 5.54
CA ILE A 140 -7.30 7.81 5.20
C ILE A 140 -7.14 7.89 3.69
N LEU A 141 -6.65 9.05 3.23
CA LEU A 141 -6.11 9.25 1.89
C LEU A 141 -4.58 9.18 1.96
N LYS A 142 -4.00 8.11 1.43
CA LYS A 142 -2.56 7.99 1.27
C LYS A 142 -2.14 8.68 -0.02
N VAL A 143 -1.06 9.44 0.04
CA VAL A 143 -0.54 10.25 -1.06
C VAL A 143 0.95 10.03 -1.17
N TRP A 144 1.44 9.71 -2.37
CA TRP A 144 2.87 9.58 -2.66
C TRP A 144 3.33 10.74 -3.55
N ILE A 145 4.25 11.54 -3.02
CA ILE A 145 4.79 12.73 -3.64
C ILE A 145 5.88 12.36 -4.65
N PRO A 146 5.78 12.77 -5.93
CA PRO A 146 6.81 12.54 -6.94
C PRO A 146 7.91 13.60 -6.86
N ASP A 147 9.08 13.29 -7.41
CA ASP A 147 10.25 14.20 -7.44
C ASP A 147 9.95 15.56 -8.11
N LYS A 148 8.98 15.61 -9.04
CA LYS A 148 8.61 16.82 -9.80
C LYS A 148 7.36 17.52 -9.26
N PHE A 149 6.98 17.24 -8.03
CA PHE A 149 5.83 17.88 -7.39
C PHE A 149 6.03 19.41 -7.31
N PRO A 150 4.99 20.25 -7.54
CA PRO A 150 3.60 19.91 -7.87
C PRO A 150 3.32 19.81 -9.38
N SER A 151 4.35 19.95 -10.24
CA SER A 151 4.17 19.89 -11.70
C SER A 151 3.73 18.50 -12.17
N GLU A 152 4.18 17.46 -11.46
CA GLU A 152 3.67 16.09 -11.58
C GLU A 152 2.76 15.80 -10.37
N GLY A 153 1.56 15.29 -10.65
CA GLY A 153 0.58 14.97 -9.61
C GLY A 153 0.95 13.74 -8.80
N PRO A 154 0.56 13.69 -7.51
CA PRO A 154 0.89 12.56 -6.67
C PRO A 154 0.05 11.33 -7.02
N LYS A 155 0.59 10.16 -6.68
CA LYS A 155 -0.20 8.92 -6.63
C LYS A 155 -0.99 8.90 -5.33
N PHE A 156 -2.13 8.22 -5.31
CA PHE A 156 -2.95 8.15 -4.12
C PHE A 156 -3.67 6.80 -4.00
N GLU A 157 -4.05 6.47 -2.78
CA GLU A 157 -4.81 5.27 -2.43
C GLU A 157 -5.73 5.59 -1.24
N CYS A 158 -6.95 5.07 -1.28
CA CYS A 158 -7.91 5.14 -0.18
C CYS A 158 -8.88 3.96 -0.27
N ASP A 159 -9.40 3.53 0.88
CA ASP A 159 -10.38 2.46 0.95
C ASP A 159 -11.81 3.02 0.74
N LEU A 160 -12.19 3.21 -0.51
CA LEU A 160 -13.55 3.59 -0.90
C LEU A 160 -14.31 2.46 -1.60
N PRO A 161 -15.65 2.41 -1.48
CA PRO A 161 -16.47 1.39 -2.14
C PRO A 161 -16.41 1.41 -3.67
N GLN A 162 -16.00 2.54 -4.23
CA GLN A 162 -15.73 2.74 -5.65
C GLN A 162 -14.38 3.43 -5.82
N GLU A 163 -13.80 3.33 -7.01
CA GLU A 163 -12.52 3.97 -7.33
C GLU A 163 -12.61 5.49 -7.11
N PHE A 164 -11.72 6.02 -6.27
CA PHE A 164 -11.57 7.45 -6.11
C PHE A 164 -10.92 8.03 -7.36
N GLN A 165 -11.62 8.95 -8.04
CA GLN A 165 -11.12 9.58 -9.26
C GLN A 165 -10.75 11.02 -8.98
N TYR A 166 -9.45 11.31 -9.03
CA TYR A 166 -8.94 12.67 -8.99
C TYR A 166 -7.95 12.88 -10.13
N ARG A 167 -8.16 13.94 -10.93
CA ARG A 167 -7.27 14.31 -12.02
C ARG A 167 -6.48 15.54 -11.61
N TRP A 168 -5.18 15.36 -11.39
CA TRP A 168 -4.28 16.45 -11.06
C TRP A 168 -4.07 17.40 -12.26
N LEU A 169 -4.24 18.70 -12.01
CA LEU A 169 -4.04 19.81 -12.94
C LEU A 169 -2.90 20.72 -12.44
N PRO A 170 -2.28 21.55 -13.31
CA PRO A 170 -1.10 22.35 -12.95
C PRO A 170 -1.26 23.33 -11.78
N ASP A 171 -2.49 23.73 -11.46
CA ASP A 171 -2.81 24.67 -10.37
C ASP A 171 -3.44 23.96 -9.16
N ASP A 172 -3.52 22.63 -9.17
CA ASP A 172 -4.07 21.86 -8.05
C ASP A 172 -3.08 21.82 -6.87
N SER A 173 -3.66 21.72 -5.68
CA SER A 173 -2.96 21.48 -4.42
C SER A 173 -3.47 20.20 -3.75
N LEU A 174 -2.72 19.72 -2.75
CA LEU A 174 -3.18 18.66 -1.85
C LEU A 174 -4.49 19.03 -1.17
N HIS A 175 -4.73 20.31 -0.87
CA HIS A 175 -5.98 20.76 -0.28
C HIS A 175 -7.16 20.53 -1.23
N ASN A 176 -7.00 20.84 -2.53
CA ASN A 176 -8.05 20.58 -3.52
C ASN A 176 -8.37 19.08 -3.62
N MET A 177 -7.35 18.23 -3.67
CA MET A 177 -7.53 16.78 -3.68
C MET A 177 -8.24 16.29 -2.41
N PHE A 178 -7.80 16.76 -1.25
CA PHE A 178 -8.37 16.37 0.03
C PHE A 178 -9.82 16.84 0.19
N PHE A 179 -10.15 18.03 -0.30
CA PHE A 179 -11.52 18.53 -0.32
C PHE A 179 -12.43 17.63 -1.18
N VAL A 180 -12.01 17.26 -2.40
CA VAL A 180 -12.78 16.34 -3.25
C VAL A 180 -12.91 14.96 -2.59
N PHE A 181 -11.87 14.50 -1.90
CA PHE A 181 -11.95 13.27 -1.10
C PHE A 181 -13.02 13.38 -0.01
N GLN A 182 -13.04 14.44 0.78
CA GLN A 182 -14.06 14.67 1.81
C GLN A 182 -15.48 14.72 1.25
N GLU A 183 -15.69 15.40 0.12
CA GLU A 183 -16.98 15.42 -0.56
C GLU A 183 -17.39 14.02 -1.05
N THR A 184 -16.43 13.21 -1.51
CA THR A 184 -16.67 11.83 -1.90
C THR A 184 -17.06 10.96 -0.69
N LEU A 185 -16.48 11.18 0.49
CA LEU A 185 -16.89 10.49 1.72
C LEU A 185 -18.36 10.77 2.06
N ASN A 186 -18.79 12.03 1.92
CA ASN A 186 -20.18 12.41 2.18
C ASN A 186 -21.17 11.64 1.30
N MET A 187 -20.80 11.31 0.06
CA MET A 187 -21.63 10.51 -0.86
C MET A 187 -21.82 9.06 -0.39
N PHE A 188 -20.89 8.51 0.38
CA PHE A 188 -20.92 7.11 0.85
C PHE A 188 -21.34 6.96 2.32
N ALA A 189 -21.70 8.05 3.00
CA ALA A 189 -22.10 8.03 4.40
C ALA A 189 -23.25 7.05 4.68
N GLU A 190 -24.29 7.06 3.84
CA GLU A 190 -25.44 6.15 3.98
C GLU A 190 -25.04 4.69 3.77
N PHE A 191 -24.12 4.43 2.83
CA PHE A 191 -23.61 3.08 2.60
C PHE A 191 -22.90 2.56 3.85
N TRP A 192 -21.97 3.32 4.42
CA TRP A 192 -21.27 2.89 5.63
C TRP A 192 -22.20 2.76 6.83
N ASN A 193 -23.24 3.59 6.96
CA ASN A 193 -24.25 3.42 8.01
C ASN A 193 -24.95 2.04 7.92
N ASN A 194 -25.37 1.64 6.72
CA ASN A 194 -25.99 0.33 6.50
C ASN A 194 -25.02 -0.83 6.75
N MET A 195 -23.77 -0.70 6.30
CA MET A 195 -22.75 -1.73 6.51
C MET A 195 -22.36 -1.85 7.97
N ASP A 196 -22.21 -0.74 8.71
CA ASP A 196 -21.93 -0.74 10.15
C ASP A 196 -23.06 -1.37 10.96
N GLU A 197 -24.32 -1.09 10.60
CA GLU A 197 -25.48 -1.72 11.22
C GLU A 197 -25.48 -3.23 10.97
N LEU A 198 -25.22 -3.67 9.75
CA LEU A 198 -25.16 -5.07 9.38
C LEU A 198 -24.02 -5.80 10.12
N ASP A 199 -22.82 -5.20 10.12
CA ASP A 199 -21.61 -5.75 10.74
C ASP A 199 -21.74 -5.88 12.26
N LYS A 200 -22.46 -4.93 12.89
CA LYS A 200 -22.70 -4.95 14.34
C LYS A 200 -23.76 -5.97 14.76
N ASN A 201 -24.80 -6.15 13.95
CA ASN A 201 -26.01 -6.88 14.36
C ASN A 201 -26.15 -8.26 13.73
N THR A 202 -25.17 -8.71 12.93
CA THR A 202 -25.17 -10.03 12.30
C THR A 202 -23.80 -10.69 12.39
N TRP A 203 -23.75 -12.01 12.22
CA TRP A 203 -22.47 -12.71 12.05
C TRP A 203 -21.95 -12.59 10.62
N ILE A 204 -20.99 -11.67 10.43
CA ILE A 204 -20.19 -11.58 9.20
C ILE A 204 -19.20 -12.74 9.16
N LEU A 205 -19.40 -13.64 8.20
CA LEU A 205 -18.50 -14.75 7.91
C LEU A 205 -17.36 -14.31 6.99
N GLU A 206 -17.67 -13.47 6.00
CA GLU A 206 -16.70 -12.96 5.03
C GLU A 206 -17.04 -11.51 4.61
N PRO A 207 -16.02 -10.62 4.51
CA PRO A 207 -14.62 -10.86 4.86
C PRO A 207 -14.42 -11.00 6.38
N GLU A 208 -13.36 -11.69 6.80
CA GLU A 208 -13.05 -11.85 8.24
C GLU A 208 -12.69 -10.51 8.90
N THR A 209 -11.97 -9.66 8.16
CA THR A 209 -11.71 -8.27 8.51
C THR A 209 -12.35 -7.37 7.47
N THR A 210 -13.31 -6.56 7.89
CA THR A 210 -14.05 -5.65 7.02
C THR A 210 -13.27 -4.35 6.79
N SER A 211 -13.17 -3.91 5.54
CA SER A 211 -12.69 -2.58 5.14
C SER A 211 -13.84 -1.72 4.57
N ARG A 212 -13.60 -0.41 4.50
CA ARG A 212 -14.56 0.58 3.98
C ARG A 212 -14.80 0.48 2.47
N LYS A 213 -13.95 -0.24 1.73
CA LYS A 213 -14.15 -0.57 0.31
C LYS A 213 -15.04 -1.79 0.05
N ASP A 214 -15.26 -2.62 1.07
CA ASP A 214 -15.89 -3.92 0.87
C ASP A 214 -17.40 -3.78 0.70
N CYS A 215 -17.87 -3.92 -0.54
CA CYS A 215 -19.30 -3.90 -0.90
C CYS A 215 -20.00 -5.25 -0.69
N LYS A 216 -19.29 -6.25 -0.16
CA LYS A 216 -19.80 -7.61 0.02
C LYS A 216 -19.81 -8.01 1.48
N ARG A 217 -20.85 -8.72 1.89
CA ARG A 217 -20.93 -9.37 3.20
C ARG A 217 -21.56 -10.74 3.04
N ARG A 218 -20.86 -11.76 3.52
CA ARG A 218 -21.45 -13.07 3.75
C ARG A 218 -21.93 -13.14 5.17
N ILE A 219 -23.23 -13.22 5.36
CA ILE A 219 -23.85 -13.23 6.68
C ILE A 219 -24.43 -14.60 7.00
N ALA A 220 -24.29 -15.04 8.25
CA ALA A 220 -24.87 -16.32 8.69
C ALA A 220 -26.40 -16.22 8.77
N LEU A 221 -27.09 -17.28 8.32
CA LEU A 221 -28.54 -17.44 8.51
C LEU A 221 -28.85 -18.55 9.53
N ALA A 222 -28.11 -19.66 9.44
CA ALA A 222 -28.21 -20.84 10.29
C ALA A 222 -26.91 -21.66 10.17
N PRO A 223 -26.67 -22.68 11.01
CA PRO A 223 -25.52 -23.57 10.84
C PRO A 223 -25.47 -24.18 9.43
N GLY A 224 -24.37 -23.92 8.71
CA GLY A 224 -24.17 -24.38 7.33
C GLY A 224 -24.98 -23.65 6.26
N VAL A 225 -25.65 -22.54 6.60
CA VAL A 225 -26.43 -21.71 5.66
C VAL A 225 -26.07 -20.24 5.83
N SER A 226 -25.77 -19.57 4.72
CA SER A 226 -25.37 -18.17 4.70
C SER A 226 -25.92 -17.43 3.48
N LEU A 227 -25.92 -16.10 3.57
CA LEU A 227 -26.34 -15.19 2.51
C LEU A 227 -25.17 -14.29 2.15
N LEU A 228 -24.68 -14.40 0.91
CA LEU A 228 -23.72 -13.45 0.35
C LEU A 228 -24.48 -12.30 -0.31
N LEU A 229 -24.35 -11.13 0.31
CA LEU A 229 -24.87 -9.85 -0.16
C LEU A 229 -23.81 -9.12 -0.97
N VAL A 230 -24.23 -8.51 -2.08
CA VAL A 230 -23.48 -7.47 -2.79
C VAL A 230 -24.34 -6.20 -2.79
N VAL A 231 -23.87 -5.20 -2.05
CA VAL A 231 -24.58 -3.93 -1.81
C VAL A 231 -24.08 -2.90 -2.81
N ASN A 232 -25.00 -2.11 -3.37
CA ASN A 232 -24.64 -0.98 -4.20
C ASN A 232 -24.26 0.21 -3.31
N PRO A 233 -23.02 0.73 -3.37
CA PRO A 233 -22.60 1.80 -2.46
C PRO A 233 -23.24 3.16 -2.74
N VAL A 234 -23.81 3.38 -3.93
CA VAL A 234 -24.53 4.62 -4.29
C VAL A 234 -26.02 4.52 -3.94
N MET A 235 -26.56 3.30 -3.81
CA MET A 235 -27.96 3.04 -3.45
C MET A 235 -28.01 1.89 -2.43
N PRO A 236 -27.55 2.13 -1.19
CA PRO A 236 -27.31 1.06 -0.21
C PRO A 236 -28.59 0.42 0.33
N THR A 237 -29.73 1.11 0.25
CA THR A 237 -31.06 0.60 0.65
C THR A 237 -31.84 -0.02 -0.51
N ALA A 238 -31.32 0.02 -1.75
CA ALA A 238 -31.92 -0.70 -2.86
C ALA A 238 -31.75 -2.22 -2.66
N ILE A 239 -32.58 -3.01 -3.34
CA ILE A 239 -32.52 -4.48 -3.26
C ILE A 239 -31.12 -4.96 -3.68
N PRO A 240 -30.35 -5.61 -2.78
CA PRO A 240 -28.98 -6.03 -3.09
C PRO A 240 -28.98 -7.33 -3.91
N THR A 241 -27.82 -7.66 -4.48
CA THR A 241 -27.65 -9.01 -5.06
C THR A 241 -27.50 -10.02 -3.93
N CYS A 242 -28.33 -11.05 -3.93
CA CYS A 242 -28.42 -12.06 -2.88
C CYS A 242 -28.03 -13.44 -3.41
N HIS A 243 -26.94 -14.02 -2.90
CA HIS A 243 -26.54 -15.40 -3.18
C HIS A 243 -26.67 -16.24 -1.92
N TYR A 244 -27.60 -17.19 -1.94
CA TYR A 244 -27.83 -18.09 -0.81
C TYR A 244 -26.91 -19.30 -0.94
N LEU A 245 -26.22 -19.64 0.15
CA LEU A 245 -25.20 -20.68 0.20
C LEU A 245 -25.55 -21.69 1.29
N GLY A 246 -25.56 -22.98 0.95
CA GLY A 246 -25.94 -24.08 1.83
C GLY A 246 -26.76 -25.15 1.11
N PRO A 247 -27.25 -26.19 1.82
CA PRO A 247 -28.04 -27.24 1.22
C PRO A 247 -29.33 -26.67 0.61
N GLU A 248 -29.62 -27.01 -0.65
CA GLU A 248 -30.75 -26.43 -1.41
C GLU A 248 -32.11 -26.63 -0.70
N ARG A 249 -32.27 -27.77 0.00
CA ARG A 249 -33.47 -28.06 0.81
C ARG A 249 -33.74 -27.05 1.93
N ILE A 250 -32.69 -26.39 2.45
CA ILE A 250 -32.78 -25.38 3.51
C ILE A 250 -32.85 -23.99 2.90
N VAL A 251 -32.10 -23.75 1.81
CA VAL A 251 -32.03 -22.47 1.11
C VAL A 251 -33.32 -22.14 0.35
N GLU A 252 -33.95 -23.10 -0.33
CA GLU A 252 -35.11 -22.84 -1.19
C GLU A 252 -36.30 -22.21 -0.44
N PRO A 253 -36.69 -22.68 0.78
CA PRO A 253 -37.70 -22.00 1.58
C PRO A 253 -37.36 -20.54 1.89
N VAL A 254 -36.09 -20.22 2.16
CA VAL A 254 -35.64 -18.85 2.46
C VAL A 254 -35.76 -17.97 1.21
N ARG A 255 -35.31 -18.50 0.05
CA ARG A 255 -35.42 -17.83 -1.25
C ARG A 255 -36.89 -17.60 -1.65
N ALA A 256 -37.77 -18.57 -1.39
CA ALA A 256 -39.19 -18.46 -1.65
C ALA A 256 -39.85 -17.37 -0.79
N LYS A 257 -39.47 -17.24 0.49
CA LYS A 257 -39.92 -16.13 1.35
C LYS A 257 -39.49 -14.78 0.79
N PHE A 258 -38.21 -14.66 0.39
CA PHE A 258 -37.70 -13.44 -0.22
C PHE A 258 -38.54 -13.02 -1.42
N ASN A 259 -38.73 -13.92 -2.39
CA ASN A 259 -39.49 -13.64 -3.61
C ASN A 259 -40.95 -13.30 -3.32
N LYS A 260 -41.57 -13.96 -2.34
CA LYS A 260 -42.94 -13.67 -1.92
C LYS A 260 -43.07 -12.29 -1.31
N ASN A 261 -42.11 -11.88 -0.47
CA ASN A 261 -42.20 -10.69 0.36
C ASN A 261 -41.46 -9.48 -0.20
N ILE A 262 -40.76 -9.60 -1.34
CA ILE A 262 -39.95 -8.50 -1.91
C ILE A 262 -40.73 -7.20 -2.13
N HIS A 263 -42.05 -7.30 -2.36
CA HIS A 263 -42.95 -6.15 -2.48
C HIS A 263 -43.08 -5.31 -1.20
N LYS A 264 -42.63 -5.84 -0.05
CA LYS A 264 -42.56 -5.14 1.24
C LYS A 264 -41.26 -4.35 1.42
N TRP A 265 -40.29 -4.53 0.52
CA TRP A 265 -39.03 -3.80 0.57
C TRP A 265 -39.28 -2.31 0.41
N ASN A 266 -38.64 -1.51 1.27
CA ASN A 266 -38.79 -0.07 1.32
C ASN A 266 -37.42 0.60 1.37
N GLU A 267 -37.08 1.39 0.36
CA GLU A 267 -35.78 2.07 0.25
C GLU A 267 -35.54 3.15 1.33
N PHE A 268 -36.58 3.51 2.10
CA PHE A 268 -36.46 4.39 3.26
C PHE A 268 -36.10 3.67 4.57
N ASP A 269 -36.22 2.34 4.59
CA ASP A 269 -35.81 1.50 5.71
C ASP A 269 -34.37 1.00 5.51
N SER A 270 -33.67 0.69 6.60
CA SER A 270 -32.30 0.19 6.49
C SER A 270 -32.23 -1.17 5.79
N LEU A 271 -31.05 -1.48 5.26
CA LEU A 271 -30.78 -2.75 4.60
C LEU A 271 -31.11 -3.95 5.50
N LEU A 272 -30.67 -3.91 6.77
CA LEU A 272 -30.91 -4.99 7.72
C LEU A 272 -32.41 -5.14 8.04
N ALA A 273 -33.11 -4.03 8.29
CA ALA A 273 -34.54 -4.05 8.59
C ALA A 273 -35.35 -4.65 7.42
N ASN A 274 -35.02 -4.25 6.18
CA ASN A 274 -35.62 -4.80 4.97
C ASN A 274 -35.36 -6.31 4.84
N LEU A 275 -34.12 -6.75 5.05
CA LEU A 275 -33.75 -8.17 4.98
C LEU A 275 -34.51 -9.00 6.02
N GLN A 276 -34.60 -8.54 7.27
CA GLN A 276 -35.36 -9.20 8.32
C GLN A 276 -36.84 -9.33 7.97
N LEU A 277 -37.45 -8.25 7.46
CA LEU A 277 -38.85 -8.21 7.07
C LEU A 277 -39.17 -9.14 5.90
N VAL A 278 -38.34 -9.12 4.85
CA VAL A 278 -38.56 -9.88 3.62
C VAL A 278 -38.27 -11.37 3.83
N LEU A 279 -37.21 -11.70 4.55
CA LEU A 279 -36.83 -13.08 4.86
C LEU A 279 -37.65 -13.69 6.00
N GLU A 280 -38.34 -12.87 6.78
CA GLU A 280 -39.03 -13.28 8.01
C GLU A 280 -38.08 -14.09 8.92
N ILE A 281 -36.88 -13.54 9.13
CA ILE A 281 -35.80 -14.12 9.92
C ILE A 281 -35.26 -13.07 10.86
N GLU A 282 -35.01 -13.47 12.11
CA GLU A 282 -34.11 -12.76 13.01
C GLU A 282 -32.70 -13.31 12.78
N PHE A 283 -31.77 -12.45 12.38
CA PHE A 283 -30.40 -12.87 12.09
C PHE A 283 -29.68 -13.29 13.39
N PRO A 284 -28.89 -14.37 13.36
CA PRO A 284 -27.98 -14.67 14.45
C PRO A 284 -26.95 -13.55 14.58
N SER A 285 -26.64 -13.18 15.82
CA SER A 285 -25.83 -12.00 16.13
C SER A 285 -24.84 -12.31 17.26
N PRO A 286 -23.79 -11.49 17.42
CA PRO A 286 -22.89 -11.60 18.57
C PRO A 286 -23.56 -11.45 19.94
N ALA A 287 -24.78 -10.91 20.00
CA ALA A 287 -25.54 -10.81 21.24
C ALA A 287 -26.40 -12.05 21.54
N THR A 288 -26.63 -12.93 20.56
CA THR A 288 -27.59 -14.04 20.67
C THR A 288 -26.98 -15.42 20.50
N THR A 289 -25.86 -15.55 19.78
CA THR A 289 -25.23 -16.84 19.46
C THR A 289 -23.70 -16.71 19.38
N GLU A 290 -22.97 -17.83 19.39
CA GLU A 290 -21.51 -17.86 19.22
C GLU A 290 -21.13 -18.02 17.74
N LYS A 291 -19.99 -17.45 17.31
CA LYS A 291 -19.57 -17.45 15.88
C LYS A 291 -19.28 -18.87 15.38
N GLU A 292 -18.74 -19.71 16.25
CA GLU A 292 -18.30 -21.07 15.96
C GLU A 292 -19.45 -21.98 15.51
N GLU A 293 -20.70 -21.64 15.86
CA GLU A 293 -21.90 -22.37 15.40
C GLU A 293 -22.11 -22.29 13.88
N PHE A 294 -21.53 -21.28 13.23
CA PHE A 294 -21.69 -21.02 11.80
C PHE A 294 -20.43 -21.33 10.99
N CYS A 295 -19.27 -21.39 11.64
CA CYS A 295 -17.97 -21.69 11.02
C CYS A 295 -17.72 -23.21 10.93
N LEU A 296 -18.55 -23.91 10.16
CA LEU A 296 -18.42 -25.37 10.00
C LEU A 296 -17.14 -25.75 9.27
N GLU A 297 -16.35 -26.65 9.86
CA GLU A 297 -15.12 -27.15 9.27
C GLU A 297 -15.38 -28.02 8.03
N CYS A 298 -14.42 -28.02 7.11
CA CYS A 298 -14.41 -28.91 5.97
C CYS A 298 -14.22 -30.36 6.44
N GLY A 299 -15.07 -31.28 5.98
CA GLY A 299 -14.98 -32.69 6.34
C GLY A 299 -13.74 -33.42 5.79
N ILE A 300 -12.90 -32.77 4.97
CA ILE A 300 -11.68 -33.38 4.41
C ILE A 300 -10.43 -32.83 5.09
N CYS A 301 -10.28 -31.50 5.14
CA CYS A 301 -9.09 -30.87 5.71
C CYS A 301 -9.25 -30.45 7.17
N TYR A 302 -10.45 -30.59 7.76
CA TYR A 302 -10.77 -30.23 9.15
C TYR A 302 -10.38 -28.79 9.49
N SER A 303 -10.50 -27.90 8.52
CA SER A 303 -10.30 -26.47 8.68
C SER A 303 -11.53 -25.75 8.17
N TYR A 304 -11.87 -24.63 8.82
CA TYR A 304 -12.82 -23.68 8.28
C TYR A 304 -12.19 -22.90 7.11
N LEU A 305 -10.94 -22.45 7.24
CA LEU A 305 -10.24 -21.69 6.19
C LEU A 305 -9.19 -22.54 5.47
N LEU A 306 -9.26 -22.58 4.14
CA LEU A 306 -8.21 -23.11 3.27
C LEU A 306 -7.69 -21.96 2.40
N GLY A 307 -6.70 -21.22 2.93
CA GLY A 307 -6.37 -19.89 2.39
C GLY A 307 -7.51 -18.93 2.71
N GLU A 308 -8.11 -18.34 1.67
CA GLU A 308 -9.30 -17.48 1.78
C GLU A 308 -10.63 -18.21 1.50
N ALA A 309 -10.58 -19.51 1.18
CA ALA A 309 -11.77 -20.29 0.85
C ALA A 309 -12.40 -20.93 2.09
N ILE A 310 -13.73 -20.97 2.15
CA ILE A 310 -14.50 -21.68 3.20
C ILE A 310 -15.30 -22.87 2.65
N PRO A 311 -15.89 -23.73 3.52
CA PRO A 311 -16.57 -24.94 3.09
C PRO A 311 -17.97 -24.62 2.56
N GLU A 312 -18.08 -24.35 1.26
CA GLU A 312 -19.35 -23.97 0.62
C GLU A 312 -20.12 -25.16 0.03
N MET A 313 -19.44 -26.29 -0.19
CA MET A 313 -20.04 -27.47 -0.81
C MET A 313 -20.61 -28.37 0.27
N THR A 314 -21.91 -28.63 0.24
CA THR A 314 -22.56 -29.54 1.21
C THR A 314 -23.02 -30.82 0.54
N CYS A 315 -22.96 -31.94 1.26
CA CYS A 315 -23.57 -33.19 0.79
C CYS A 315 -25.09 -33.06 0.64
N ASP A 316 -25.63 -33.53 -0.48
CA ASP A 316 -27.07 -33.49 -0.79
C ASP A 316 -27.90 -34.45 0.07
N SER A 317 -27.28 -35.46 0.70
CA SER A 317 -27.99 -36.40 1.58
C SER A 317 -28.49 -35.68 2.84
N PRO A 318 -29.80 -35.72 3.14
CA PRO A 318 -30.40 -35.03 4.30
C PRO A 318 -29.75 -35.38 5.65
N ASP A 319 -29.30 -36.63 5.78
CA ASP A 319 -28.71 -37.18 7.00
C ASP A 319 -27.22 -36.84 7.18
N CYS A 320 -26.55 -36.30 6.15
CA CYS A 320 -25.10 -36.07 6.17
C CYS A 320 -24.77 -34.60 6.47
N ASN A 321 -25.24 -33.66 5.64
CA ASN A 321 -24.97 -32.22 5.73
C ASN A 321 -23.50 -31.80 5.90
N GLN A 322 -22.55 -32.71 5.65
CA GLN A 322 -21.14 -32.40 5.78
C GLN A 322 -20.75 -31.35 4.74
N SER A 323 -20.04 -30.32 5.19
CA SER A 323 -19.51 -29.22 4.39
C SER A 323 -18.07 -29.51 3.95
N PHE A 324 -17.71 -29.01 2.77
CA PHE A 324 -16.38 -29.19 2.16
C PHE A 324 -15.96 -27.92 1.42
N HIS A 325 -14.68 -27.60 1.44
CA HIS A 325 -14.12 -26.65 0.47
C HIS A 325 -14.29 -27.21 -0.94
N HIS A 326 -14.59 -26.34 -1.90
CA HIS A 326 -14.67 -26.72 -3.31
C HIS A 326 -13.40 -27.45 -3.78
N ALA A 327 -12.21 -26.93 -3.43
CA ALA A 327 -10.94 -27.56 -3.79
C ALA A 327 -10.76 -28.96 -3.16
N CYS A 328 -11.09 -29.13 -1.88
CA CYS A 328 -10.96 -30.41 -1.19
C CYS A 328 -11.87 -31.48 -1.80
N ILE A 329 -13.15 -31.16 -2.00
CA ILE A 329 -14.10 -32.14 -2.54
C ILE A 329 -13.83 -32.44 -4.02
N TYR A 330 -13.37 -31.44 -4.77
CA TYR A 330 -12.96 -31.63 -6.16
C TYR A 330 -11.80 -32.63 -6.28
N GLU A 331 -10.74 -32.44 -5.48
CA GLU A 331 -9.58 -33.34 -5.46
C GLU A 331 -9.94 -34.75 -4.97
N TYR A 332 -10.87 -34.86 -4.04
CA TYR A 332 -11.39 -36.16 -3.62
C TYR A 332 -12.18 -36.86 -4.72
N ILE A 333 -13.19 -36.20 -5.31
CA ILE A 333 -14.10 -36.82 -6.30
C ILE A 333 -13.33 -37.26 -7.54
N ARG A 334 -12.35 -36.49 -8.02
CA ARG A 334 -11.54 -36.86 -9.20
C ARG A 334 -10.65 -38.09 -8.98
N MET A 335 -10.41 -38.50 -7.73
CA MET A 335 -9.65 -39.71 -7.39
C MET A 335 -10.56 -40.95 -7.27
N LEU A 336 -11.88 -40.79 -7.30
CA LEU A 336 -12.81 -41.91 -7.23
C LEU A 336 -12.81 -42.72 -8.55
N PRO A 337 -12.83 -44.06 -8.46
CA PRO A 337 -12.80 -44.92 -9.65
C PRO A 337 -14.09 -44.84 -10.48
N ASP A 338 -15.19 -44.38 -9.90
CA ASP A 338 -16.54 -44.32 -10.46
C ASP A 338 -17.03 -42.89 -10.72
N VAL A 339 -16.10 -41.92 -10.76
CA VAL A 339 -16.42 -40.51 -11.03
C VAL A 339 -17.15 -40.35 -12.35
N ARG A 340 -18.23 -39.55 -12.34
CA ARG A 340 -18.97 -39.17 -13.55
C ARG A 340 -18.76 -37.69 -13.82
N SER A 341 -18.52 -37.34 -15.08
CA SER A 341 -18.45 -35.94 -15.51
C SER A 341 -19.56 -35.65 -16.52
N SER A 342 -20.23 -34.50 -16.37
CA SER A 342 -21.24 -34.03 -17.32
C SER A 342 -21.37 -32.51 -17.25
N PHE A 343 -21.40 -31.82 -18.40
CA PHE A 343 -21.55 -30.36 -18.49
C PHE A 343 -20.66 -29.56 -17.51
N ASN A 344 -19.37 -29.87 -17.45
CA ASN A 344 -18.40 -29.28 -16.52
C ASN A 344 -18.71 -29.46 -15.02
N LYS A 345 -19.57 -30.42 -14.65
CA LYS A 345 -19.80 -30.86 -13.28
C LYS A 345 -19.24 -32.26 -13.06
N LEU A 346 -18.61 -32.47 -11.91
CA LEU A 346 -18.18 -33.77 -11.43
C LEU A 346 -19.21 -34.29 -10.42
N PHE A 347 -19.54 -35.58 -10.52
CA PHE A 347 -20.42 -36.29 -9.62
C PHE A 347 -19.66 -37.47 -9.04
N GLY A 348 -19.78 -37.67 -7.73
CA GLY A 348 -19.16 -38.77 -7.01
C GLY A 348 -19.79 -38.92 -5.64
N HIS A 349 -19.49 -40.02 -4.97
CA HIS A 349 -20.03 -40.35 -3.66
C HIS A 349 -19.39 -39.49 -2.56
N CYS A 350 -20.21 -39.04 -1.60
CA CYS A 350 -19.71 -38.31 -0.44
C CYS A 350 -18.77 -39.18 0.44
N PRO A 351 -17.63 -38.65 0.93
CA PRO A 351 -16.70 -39.42 1.77
C PRO A 351 -17.28 -39.90 3.12
N TYR A 352 -18.40 -39.31 3.57
CA TYR A 352 -19.00 -39.60 4.87
C TYR A 352 -20.19 -40.55 4.77
N CYS A 353 -21.10 -40.33 3.82
CA CYS A 353 -22.34 -41.11 3.71
C CYS A 353 -22.39 -42.05 2.50
N ASN A 354 -21.39 -41.97 1.62
CA ASN A 354 -21.31 -42.77 0.39
C ASN A 354 -22.56 -42.68 -0.50
N LYS A 355 -23.28 -41.55 -0.45
CA LYS A 355 -24.40 -41.21 -1.33
C LYS A 355 -24.01 -40.16 -2.35
#